data_AF-A0A3N5U8K0-F1
#
_entry.id   AF-A0A3N5U8K0-F1
#
_cell.length_a   1.000
_cell.length_b   1.000
_cell.length_c   1.000
_cell.angle_alpha   90.00
_cell.angle_beta   90.00
_cell.angle_gamma   90.00
#
_symmetry.space_group_name_H-M   'P 1'
#
loop_
_entity.id
_entity.type
_entity.pdbx_description
1 polymer ?
#
loop_
_entity_poly.entity_id
_entity_poly.type
_entity_poly.pdbx_seq_one_letter_code
_entity_poly.pdbx_strand_id
1 'polypeptide(L)'
;MDRKPELPVEIEKALKRYLEIQAEEQKLKEEKRDLRERIGEHMADLHMKYWYPKIDGQALKVRYNETTAIEYNESLLRDRLGDRYLAILAPDLRKIRANLDKLESLLTPVLSLIGSPSPDKVRVAIENGIVNKESFTGAFKKAVKRFVAVSKTCAGDTSDTTDDNDGPLSKS
;
A
#
# COMPACT_ATOMS: atom_id res chain seq x y z
N MET A 1 10.03 -31.52 -4.64
CA MET A 1 10.45 -31.31 -6.04
C MET A 1 9.52 -30.28 -6.66
N ASP A 2 9.87 -29.00 -6.48
CA ASP A 2 9.11 -27.89 -7.03
C ASP A 2 9.44 -27.73 -8.52
N ARG A 3 8.63 -28.35 -9.38
CA ARG A 3 8.69 -28.06 -10.81
C ARG A 3 8.19 -26.64 -11.01
N LYS A 4 9.12 -25.69 -11.16
CA LYS A 4 8.82 -24.35 -11.62
C LYS A 4 8.10 -24.48 -12.96
N PRO A 5 6.88 -23.91 -13.11
CA PRO A 5 6.15 -24.01 -14.36
C PRO A 5 7.00 -23.43 -15.48
N GLU A 6 7.15 -24.18 -16.58
CA GLU A 6 7.82 -23.69 -17.79
C GLU A 6 7.11 -22.43 -18.26
N LEU A 7 7.87 -21.38 -18.53
CA LEU A 7 7.33 -20.09 -18.94
C LEU A 7 6.87 -20.18 -20.40
N PRO A 8 5.56 -20.12 -20.69
CA PRO A 8 5.10 -20.16 -22.08
C PRO A 8 5.59 -18.92 -22.81
N VAL A 9 5.98 -19.07 -24.08
CA VAL A 9 6.51 -17.97 -24.92
C VAL A 9 5.56 -16.77 -24.98
N GLU A 10 4.25 -17.01 -24.97
CA GLU A 10 3.24 -15.95 -24.94
C GLU A 10 3.28 -15.12 -23.64
N ILE A 11 3.46 -15.78 -22.50
CA ILE A 11 3.58 -15.11 -21.19
C ILE A 11 4.92 -14.40 -21.08
N GLU A 12 6.00 -14.99 -21.60
CA GLU A 12 7.30 -14.31 -21.66
C GLU A 12 7.22 -13.00 -22.46
N LYS A 13 6.58 -13.03 -23.64
CA LYS A 13 6.35 -11.82 -24.45
C LYS A 13 5.49 -10.80 -23.71
N ALA A 14 4.43 -11.23 -23.05
CA ALA A 14 3.57 -10.35 -22.26
C ALA A 14 4.32 -9.70 -21.09
N LEU A 15 5.16 -10.46 -20.38
CA LEU A 15 5.98 -9.95 -19.27
C LEU A 15 7.04 -8.96 -19.77
N LYS A 16 7.71 -9.23 -20.90
CA LYS A 16 8.65 -8.28 -21.51
C LYS A 16 7.96 -6.96 -21.84
N ARG A 17 6.81 -7.01 -22.51
CA ARG A 17 6.04 -5.80 -22.84
C ARG A 17 5.55 -5.07 -21.58
N TYR A 18 5.13 -5.80 -20.57
CA TYR A 18 4.73 -5.22 -19.28
C TYR A 18 5.88 -4.44 -18.63
N LEU A 19 7.09 -4.99 -18.61
CA LEU A 19 8.26 -4.33 -18.01
C LEU A 19 8.69 -3.09 -18.80
N GLU A 20 8.58 -3.11 -20.13
CA GLU A 20 8.81 -1.92 -20.97
C GLU A 20 7.83 -0.80 -20.62
N ILE A 21 6.53 -1.12 -20.59
CA ILE A 21 5.48 -0.16 -20.22
C ILE A 21 5.72 0.38 -18.80
N GLN A 22 6.12 -0.48 -17.86
CA GLN A 22 6.42 -0.04 -16.50
C GLN A 22 7.57 0.98 -16.45
N ALA A 23 8.59 0.82 -17.31
CA ALA A 23 9.68 1.78 -17.42
C ALA A 23 9.23 3.08 -18.09
N GLU A 24 8.42 2.99 -19.15
CA GLU A 24 7.81 4.14 -19.83
C GLU A 24 6.92 4.94 -18.87
N GLU A 25 6.05 4.27 -18.10
CA GLU A 25 5.19 4.90 -17.09
C GLU A 25 6.00 5.63 -16.03
N GLN A 26 7.09 5.02 -15.55
CA GLN A 26 7.96 5.66 -14.57
C GLN A 26 8.61 6.93 -15.15
N LYS A 27 9.10 6.87 -16.39
CA LYS A 27 9.65 8.04 -17.09
C LYS A 27 8.60 9.14 -17.28
N LEU A 28 7.40 8.79 -17.73
CA LEU A 28 6.30 9.75 -17.89
C LEU A 28 5.85 10.36 -16.56
N LYS A 29 5.91 9.58 -15.47
CA LYS A 29 5.59 10.06 -14.12
C LYS A 29 6.61 11.09 -13.64
N GLU A 30 7.88 10.86 -13.91
CA GLU A 30 8.98 11.79 -13.64
C GLU A 30 8.82 13.06 -14.47
N GLU A 31 8.64 12.93 -15.79
CA GLU A 31 8.43 14.08 -16.67
C GLU A 31 7.20 14.91 -16.24
N LYS A 32 6.09 14.26 -15.91
CA LYS A 32 4.90 14.94 -15.40
C LYS A 32 5.12 15.59 -14.03
N ARG A 33 6.00 15.04 -13.18
CA ARG A 33 6.40 15.69 -11.93
C ARG A 33 7.17 16.96 -12.23
N ASP A 34 8.19 16.87 -13.08
CA ASP A 34 9.07 18.01 -13.40
C ASP A 34 8.29 19.14 -14.10
N LEU A 35 7.34 18.80 -14.98
CA LEU A 35 6.42 19.78 -15.58
C LEU A 35 5.51 20.45 -14.54
N ARG A 36 5.01 19.69 -13.56
CA ARG A 36 4.17 20.24 -12.48
C ARG A 36 4.97 21.16 -11.57
N GLU A 37 6.23 20.84 -11.31
CA GLU A 37 7.14 21.68 -10.53
C GLU A 37 7.35 23.02 -11.22
N ARG A 38 7.72 23.03 -12.51
CA ARG A 38 7.86 24.27 -13.29
C ARG A 38 6.59 25.11 -13.34
N ILE A 39 5.42 24.49 -13.52
CA ILE A 39 4.13 25.20 -13.47
C ILE A 39 3.89 25.77 -12.07
N GLY A 40 4.23 25.02 -11.03
CA GLY A 40 4.10 25.44 -9.64
C GLY A 40 4.99 26.63 -9.30
N GLU A 41 6.27 26.60 -9.66
CA GLU A 41 7.22 27.70 -9.51
C GLU A 41 6.71 28.97 -10.18
N HIS A 42 6.27 28.86 -11.43
CA HIS A 42 5.70 30.00 -12.15
C HIS A 42 4.47 30.60 -11.45
N MET A 43 3.57 29.76 -10.94
CA MET A 43 2.41 30.23 -10.19
C MET A 43 2.80 30.82 -8.82
N ALA A 44 3.86 30.31 -8.18
CA ALA A 44 4.40 30.82 -6.92
C ALA A 44 4.99 32.22 -7.10
N ASP A 45 5.81 32.43 -8.14
CA ASP A 45 6.42 33.71 -8.49
C ASP A 45 5.37 34.80 -8.75
N LEU A 46 4.25 34.42 -9.37
CA LEU A 46 3.13 35.32 -9.63
C LEU A 46 2.12 35.41 -8.46
N HIS A 47 2.39 34.73 -7.35
CA HIS A 47 1.50 34.61 -6.19
C HIS A 47 0.06 34.19 -6.54
N MET A 48 -0.10 33.35 -7.57
CA MET A 48 -1.39 32.90 -8.08
C MET A 48 -1.83 31.59 -7.42
N LYS A 49 -3.04 31.56 -6.86
CA LYS A 49 -3.66 30.31 -6.36
C LYS A 49 -4.40 29.53 -7.45
N TYR A 50 -4.98 30.23 -8.41
CA TYR A 50 -5.73 29.65 -9.52
C TYR A 50 -5.32 30.30 -10.83
N TRP A 51 -5.15 29.49 -11.86
CA TRP A 51 -4.86 29.95 -13.21
C TRP A 51 -5.68 29.15 -14.23
N TYR A 52 -6.21 29.84 -15.23
CA TYR A 52 -7.11 29.25 -16.24
C TYR A 52 -6.58 29.45 -17.67
N PRO A 53 -5.45 28.84 -18.03
CA PRO A 53 -4.88 29.01 -19.36
C PRO A 53 -5.70 28.25 -20.41
N LYS A 54 -5.61 28.70 -21.66
CA LYS A 54 -6.14 27.99 -22.83
C LYS A 54 -4.95 27.58 -23.72
N ILE A 55 -4.76 26.27 -23.90
CA ILE A 55 -3.68 25.69 -24.72
C ILE A 55 -4.34 24.85 -25.80
N ASP A 56 -4.02 25.07 -27.08
CA ASP A 56 -4.57 24.34 -28.23
C ASP A 56 -6.10 24.21 -28.23
N GLY A 57 -6.78 25.28 -27.83
CA GLY A 57 -8.24 25.30 -27.74
C GLY A 57 -8.82 24.72 -26.45
N GLN A 58 -8.03 24.01 -25.65
CA GLN A 58 -8.45 23.41 -24.39
C GLN A 58 -8.28 24.39 -23.22
N ALA A 59 -9.39 24.71 -22.55
CA ALA A 59 -9.36 25.46 -21.30
C ALA A 59 -8.90 24.55 -20.16
N LEU A 60 -7.89 24.98 -19.41
CA LEU A 60 -7.34 24.27 -18.27
C LEU A 60 -7.68 25.02 -16.98
N LYS A 61 -7.68 24.27 -15.88
CA LYS A 61 -7.73 24.84 -14.53
C LYS A 61 -6.53 24.32 -13.76
N VAL A 62 -5.59 25.22 -13.48
CA VAL A 62 -4.41 24.94 -12.66
C VAL A 62 -4.66 25.54 -11.28
N ARG A 63 -4.44 24.73 -10.26
CA ARG A 63 -4.50 25.14 -8.86
C ARG A 63 -3.13 24.95 -8.24
N TYR A 64 -2.63 25.99 -7.61
CA TYR A 64 -1.42 25.95 -6.81
C TYR A 64 -1.78 26.12 -5.34
N ASN A 65 -1.31 25.19 -4.52
CA ASN A 65 -1.35 25.30 -3.07
C ASN A 65 0.05 24.97 -2.57
N GLU A 66 0.66 25.91 -1.86
CA GLU A 66 1.86 25.65 -1.08
C GLU A 66 1.43 25.22 0.32
N THR A 67 1.91 24.06 0.77
CA THR A 67 1.72 23.60 2.14
C THR A 67 3.10 23.29 2.69
N THR A 68 3.52 24.00 3.73
CA THR A 68 4.75 23.67 4.45
C THR A 68 4.56 22.32 5.14
N ALA A 69 5.27 21.31 4.68
CA ALA A 69 5.35 20.03 5.38
C ALA A 69 6.27 20.21 6.61
N ILE A 70 5.68 20.24 7.80
CA ILE A 70 6.43 20.29 9.04
C ILE A 70 6.56 18.86 9.56
N GLU A 71 7.78 18.34 9.55
CA GLU A 71 8.11 17.05 10.15
C GLU A 71 8.59 17.27 11.58
N TYR A 72 7.89 16.65 12.53
CA TYR A 72 8.21 16.77 13.94
C TYR A 72 9.01 15.56 14.43
N ASN A 73 10.09 15.82 15.16
CA ASN A 73 10.78 14.77 15.91
C ASN A 73 9.95 14.40 17.14
N GLU A 74 9.16 13.32 17.02
CA GLU A 74 8.25 12.87 18.07
C GLU A 74 8.96 12.50 19.37
N SER A 75 10.16 11.91 19.31
CA SER A 75 10.93 11.53 20.50
C SER A 75 11.31 12.77 21.31
N LEU A 76 11.90 13.77 20.65
CA LEU A 76 12.26 15.03 21.32
C LEU A 76 11.04 15.80 21.83
N LEU A 77 9.91 15.76 21.10
CA LEU A 77 8.67 16.38 21.57
C LEU A 77 8.10 15.66 22.79
N ARG A 78 8.15 14.34 22.82
CA ARG A 78 7.72 13.55 23.97
C ARG A 78 8.55 13.89 25.21
N ASP A 79 9.86 13.99 25.07
CA ASP A 79 10.77 14.31 26.18
C ASP A 79 10.55 15.74 26.71
N ARG A 80 10.31 16.71 25.83
CA ARG A 80 10.12 18.12 26.21
C ARG A 80 8.72 18.44 26.74
N LEU A 81 7.70 17.82 26.16
CA LEU A 81 6.30 18.12 26.50
C LEU A 81 5.77 17.24 27.63
N GLY A 82 6.37 16.06 27.85
CA GLY A 82 5.89 15.09 28.83
C GLY A 82 4.42 14.77 28.59
N ASP A 83 3.60 14.89 29.64
CA ASP A 83 2.16 14.59 29.57
C ASP A 83 1.39 15.52 28.62
N ARG A 84 1.89 16.75 28.39
CA ARG A 84 1.27 17.70 27.44
C ARG A 84 1.38 17.22 25.98
N TYR A 85 2.25 16.25 25.71
CA TYR A 85 2.36 15.65 24.38
C TYR A 85 1.04 15.05 23.89
N LEU A 86 0.24 14.47 24.79
CA LEU A 86 -1.05 13.90 24.39
C LEU A 86 -2.04 14.93 23.83
N ALA A 87 -1.96 16.19 24.27
CA ALA A 87 -2.86 17.25 23.83
C ALA A 87 -2.65 17.68 22.37
N ILE A 88 -1.47 17.40 21.80
CA ILE A 88 -1.15 17.74 20.40
C ILE A 88 -1.30 16.55 19.45
N LEU A 89 -1.59 15.35 19.97
CA LEU A 89 -1.78 14.17 19.14
C LEU A 89 -3.16 14.17 18.48
N ALA A 90 -3.17 13.80 17.21
CA ALA A 90 -4.37 13.46 16.46
C ALA A 90 -4.38 11.96 16.13
N PRO A 91 -5.54 11.36 15.85
CA PRO A 91 -5.63 9.97 15.40
C PRO A 91 -4.81 9.72 14.13
N ASP A 92 -3.76 8.90 14.25
CA ASP A 92 -2.95 8.44 13.12
C ASP A 92 -3.40 7.03 12.70
N LEU A 93 -4.05 6.95 11.52
CA LEU A 93 -4.58 5.68 11.00
C LEU A 93 -3.51 4.61 10.79
N ARG A 94 -2.25 4.98 10.53
CA ARG A 94 -1.17 4.01 10.35
C ARG A 94 -0.81 3.37 11.69
N LYS A 95 -0.62 4.19 12.72
CA LYS A 95 -0.33 3.73 14.09
C LYS A 95 -1.51 2.99 14.70
N ILE A 96 -2.74 3.41 14.42
CA ILE A 96 -3.97 2.72 14.85
C ILE A 96 -4.03 1.32 14.23
N ARG A 97 -3.82 1.19 12.91
CA ARG A 97 -3.79 -0.12 12.24
C ARG A 97 -2.70 -1.03 12.79
N ALA A 98 -1.52 -0.49 13.09
CA ALA A 98 -0.41 -1.26 13.66
C ALA A 98 -0.66 -1.71 15.11
N ASN A 99 -1.57 -1.06 15.84
CA ASN A 99 -1.90 -1.39 17.23
C ASN A 99 -3.36 -1.87 17.38
N LEU A 100 -3.99 -2.32 16.28
CA LEU A 100 -5.41 -2.61 16.26
C LEU A 100 -5.81 -3.72 17.25
N ASP A 101 -4.95 -4.72 17.41
CA ASP A 101 -5.15 -5.83 18.36
C ASP A 101 -5.23 -5.33 19.81
N LYS A 102 -4.46 -4.30 20.16
CA LYS A 102 -4.49 -3.69 21.50
C LYS A 102 -5.69 -2.76 21.71
N LEU A 103 -6.26 -2.26 20.60
CA LEU A 103 -7.40 -1.33 20.61
C LEU A 103 -8.75 -2.04 20.49
N GLU A 104 -8.80 -3.35 20.23
CA GLU A 104 -10.03 -4.08 19.95
C GLU A 104 -11.07 -3.95 21.08
N SER A 105 -10.63 -4.07 22.33
CA SER A 105 -11.50 -3.91 23.50
C SER A 105 -12.09 -2.50 23.62
N LEU A 106 -11.30 -1.47 23.29
CA LEU A 106 -11.73 -0.07 23.30
C LEU A 106 -12.67 0.28 22.16
N LEU A 107 -12.53 -0.39 21.00
CA LEU A 107 -13.37 -0.16 19.83
C LEU A 107 -14.69 -0.94 19.88
N THR A 108 -14.77 -2.01 20.68
CA THR A 108 -15.95 -2.89 20.80
C THR A 108 -17.27 -2.11 20.97
N PRO A 109 -17.38 -1.09 21.86
CA PRO A 109 -18.63 -0.37 22.07
C PRO A 109 -19.14 0.41 20.85
N VAL A 110 -18.25 0.75 19.90
CA VAL A 110 -18.57 1.60 18.74
C VAL A 110 -18.53 0.84 17.41
N LEU A 111 -18.27 -0.48 17.42
CA LEU A 111 -18.15 -1.29 16.20
C LEU A 111 -19.40 -1.28 15.32
N SER A 112 -20.59 -1.06 15.88
CA SER A 112 -21.83 -0.93 15.09
C SER A 112 -21.84 0.31 14.19
N LEU A 113 -21.08 1.36 14.54
CA LEU A 113 -21.00 2.61 13.79
C LEU A 113 -19.84 2.61 12.78
N ILE A 114 -18.69 2.06 13.17
CA ILE A 114 -17.45 2.13 12.36
C ILE A 114 -17.08 0.82 11.68
N GLY A 115 -17.71 -0.28 12.08
CA GLY A 115 -17.39 -1.62 11.61
C GLY A 115 -17.99 -1.95 10.26
N SER A 116 -17.35 -2.86 9.55
CA SER A 116 -17.91 -3.53 8.38
C SER A 116 -17.56 -5.00 8.43
N PRO A 117 -18.48 -5.90 8.02
CA PRO A 117 -18.21 -7.33 8.01
C PRO A 117 -17.05 -7.63 7.05
N SER A 118 -16.02 -8.32 7.57
CA SER A 118 -14.91 -8.82 6.76
C SER A 118 -15.05 -10.33 6.54
N PRO A 119 -14.61 -10.86 5.38
CA PRO A 119 -14.67 -12.31 5.12
C PRO A 119 -13.98 -13.14 6.20
N ASP A 120 -12.84 -12.67 6.72
CA ASP A 120 -12.08 -13.37 7.75
C ASP A 120 -12.82 -13.43 9.07
N LYS A 121 -13.41 -12.31 9.54
CA LYS A 121 -14.18 -12.30 10.79
C LYS A 121 -15.47 -13.12 10.66
N VAL A 122 -16.14 -13.10 9.50
CA VAL A 122 -17.33 -13.92 9.26
C VAL A 122 -16.97 -15.41 9.27
N ARG A 123 -15.88 -15.82 8.62
CA ARG A 123 -15.41 -17.22 8.64
C ARG A 123 -15.14 -17.69 10.07
N VAL A 124 -14.36 -16.94 10.84
CA VAL A 124 -14.04 -17.27 12.24
C VAL A 124 -15.31 -17.34 13.09
N ALA A 125 -16.27 -16.41 12.88
CA ALA A 125 -17.52 -16.41 13.63
C ALA A 125 -18.43 -17.62 13.29
N ILE A 126 -18.40 -18.11 12.05
CA ILE A 126 -19.10 -19.34 11.65
C ILE A 126 -18.40 -20.58 12.22
N GLU A 127 -17.07 -20.64 12.13
CA GLU A 127 -16.26 -21.73 12.69
C GLU A 127 -16.44 -21.87 14.21
N ASN A 128 -16.55 -20.74 14.90
CA ASN A 128 -16.78 -20.69 16.34
C ASN A 128 -18.26 -20.81 16.74
N GLY A 129 -19.19 -20.98 15.79
CA GLY A 129 -20.62 -21.14 16.05
C GLY A 129 -21.34 -19.89 16.59
N ILE A 130 -20.74 -18.70 16.45
CA ILE A 130 -21.32 -17.42 16.91
C ILE A 130 -22.45 -16.97 15.97
N VAL A 131 -22.32 -17.26 14.67
CA VAL A 131 -23.30 -16.91 13.63
C VAL A 131 -23.53 -18.06 12.67
N ASN A 132 -24.78 -18.21 12.21
CA ASN A 132 -25.14 -19.28 11.28
C ASN A 132 -24.85 -18.88 9.84
N LYS A 133 -24.38 -19.83 9.04
CA LYS A 133 -24.11 -19.63 7.60
C LYS A 133 -25.37 -19.18 6.84
N GLU A 134 -26.53 -19.66 7.24
CA GLU A 134 -27.83 -19.35 6.64
C GLU A 134 -28.18 -17.86 6.72
N SER A 135 -27.77 -17.19 7.80
CA SER A 135 -28.01 -15.75 8.03
C SER A 135 -27.32 -14.85 7.01
N PHE A 136 -26.34 -15.37 6.26
CA PHE A 136 -25.64 -14.63 5.21
C PHE A 136 -26.20 -14.91 3.81
N THR A 137 -27.15 -15.84 3.65
CA THR A 137 -27.74 -16.19 2.35
C THR A 137 -28.48 -14.98 1.76
N GLY A 138 -28.10 -14.55 0.56
CA GLY A 138 -28.68 -13.37 -0.09
C GLY A 138 -28.13 -12.01 0.39
N ALA A 139 -27.28 -12.01 1.42
CA ALA A 139 -26.70 -10.80 2.02
C ALA A 139 -25.28 -10.45 1.50
N PHE A 140 -24.78 -11.16 0.48
CA PHE A 140 -23.47 -10.87 -0.13
C PHE A 140 -23.51 -10.96 -1.66
N LYS A 141 -22.62 -10.19 -2.31
CA LYS A 141 -22.33 -10.30 -3.74
C LYS A 141 -20.92 -10.84 -3.91
N LYS A 142 -20.78 -11.97 -4.59
CA LYS A 142 -19.47 -12.55 -4.92
C LYS A 142 -18.98 -11.96 -6.24
N ALA A 143 -17.86 -11.25 -6.20
CA ALA A 143 -17.17 -10.78 -7.40
C ALA A 143 -15.75 -11.34 -7.41
N VAL A 144 -15.34 -11.96 -8.52
CA VAL A 144 -13.95 -12.42 -8.69
C VAL A 144 -13.13 -11.22 -9.18
N LYS A 145 -12.36 -10.61 -8.29
CA LYS A 145 -11.35 -9.62 -8.67
C LYS A 145 -10.04 -10.35 -8.93
N ARG A 146 -9.62 -10.37 -10.20
CA ARG A 146 -8.30 -10.88 -10.57
C ARG A 146 -7.29 -9.76 -10.35
N PHE A 147 -6.25 -10.05 -9.57
CA PHE A 147 -5.13 -9.14 -9.33
C PHE A 147 -3.85 -9.83 -9.77
N VAL A 148 -3.06 -9.14 -10.58
CA VAL A 148 -1.73 -9.59 -11.00
C VAL A 148 -0.77 -8.45 -10.66
N ALA A 149 0.19 -8.75 -9.78
CA ALA A 149 1.30 -7.85 -9.50
C ALA A 149 2.57 -8.45 -10.09
N VAL A 150 3.29 -7.66 -10.87
CA VAL A 150 4.61 -8.00 -11.38
C VAL A 150 5.58 -7.02 -10.75
N SER A 151 6.52 -7.53 -9.98
CA SER A 151 7.56 -6.74 -9.31
C SER A 151 8.93 -7.32 -9.66
N LYS A 152 9.93 -6.45 -9.83
CA LYS A 152 11.32 -6.89 -9.92
C LYS A 152 11.76 -7.32 -8.52
N THR A 153 12.31 -8.52 -8.39
CA THR A 153 13.02 -8.91 -7.16
C THR A 153 14.42 -8.31 -7.22
N CYS A 154 14.83 -7.58 -6.18
CA CYS A 154 16.23 -7.23 -5.99
C CYS A 154 16.97 -8.52 -5.64
N ALA A 155 17.73 -9.07 -6.58
CA ALA A 155 18.58 -10.22 -6.32
C ALA A 155 19.85 -9.76 -5.58
N GLY A 156 19.77 -9.80 -4.26
CA GLY A 156 20.89 -9.99 -3.34
C GLY A 156 20.42 -11.01 -2.31
N ASP A 157 21.24 -12.02 -2.02
CA ASP A 157 21.00 -13.15 -1.12
C ASP A 157 20.12 -14.28 -1.64
N THR A 158 20.77 -15.24 -2.31
CA THR A 158 20.84 -16.60 -1.77
C THR A 158 22.23 -17.15 -2.08
N SER A 159 23.06 -17.18 -1.05
CA SER A 159 24.19 -18.09 -0.92
C SER A 159 23.72 -19.52 -1.15
N ASP A 160 24.19 -20.15 -2.22
CA ASP A 160 24.20 -21.61 -2.33
C ASP A 160 25.24 -22.11 -1.33
N THR A 161 24.77 -22.51 -0.15
CA THR A 161 25.50 -23.46 0.69
C THR A 161 25.34 -24.81 0.01
N THR A 162 26.32 -25.20 -0.80
CA THR A 162 26.50 -26.57 -1.22
C THR A 162 26.83 -27.42 0.01
N ASP A 163 25.80 -28.10 0.53
CA ASP A 163 25.96 -29.35 1.26
C ASP A 163 26.49 -30.40 0.28
N ASP A 164 27.82 -30.58 0.27
CA ASP A 164 28.43 -31.77 -0.32
C ASP A 164 28.34 -32.93 0.69
N ASN A 165 27.38 -33.77 0.35
CA ASN A 165 27.17 -35.18 0.66
C ASN A 165 28.46 -36.01 0.91
N ASP A 166 28.33 -36.99 1.82
CA ASP A 166 28.49 -38.43 1.55
C ASP A 166 29.44 -39.21 2.49
N GLY A 167 28.99 -40.41 2.89
CA GLY A 167 29.84 -41.47 3.46
C GLY A 167 29.31 -42.18 4.72
N PRO A 168 28.53 -43.27 4.59
CA PRO A 168 28.18 -44.18 5.68
C PRO A 168 29.23 -45.30 5.84
N LEU A 169 29.48 -45.79 7.08
CA LEU A 169 30.02 -47.14 7.41
C LEU A 169 30.01 -47.30 8.95
N SER A 170 29.11 -48.09 9.53
CA SER A 170 29.22 -49.53 9.80
C SER A 170 29.78 -49.88 11.20
N LYS A 171 28.90 -50.50 12.00
CA LYS A 171 29.11 -51.59 12.98
C LYS A 171 30.41 -51.59 13.82
N SER A 172 30.28 -51.46 15.14
CA SER A 172 30.18 -52.57 16.12
C SER A 172 30.15 -51.99 17.53
#